data_AF-A0AAW2NX26-F1
#
_entry.id   AF-A0AAW2NX26-F1
#
_cell.length_a   1.000
_cell.length_b   1.000
_cell.length_c   1.000
_cell.angle_alpha   90.00
_cell.angle_beta   90.00
_cell.angle_gamma   90.00
#
_symmetry.space_group_name_H-M   'P 1'
#
loop_
_entity.id
_entity.type
_entity.pdbx_description
1 polymer ?
#
loop_
_entity_poly.entity_id
_entity_poly.type
_entity_poly.pdbx_seq_one_letter_code
_entity_poly.pdbx_strand_id
1 'polypeptide(L)'
;MSLFKLVAFLLFPQIAFAASDSSSSFTFNGFSPFTFKTYSNSSAFSFSTYFVFAIVPDFQPLGGHGMAFVIAPTRGLPGSLPSTYLGLFNESNNGIASNHIVAVELDTLKSSEFNDINDNHVGIDITGLESVLAKPTAYYDEKTGSFQNLTLNSGHSMQVWIEYDGPSQLFNVTLAPLNDGKPSIPLLSLRYDLSPIIDYVCRISAAPLLSSIVLGWSFNINGVAQPLDLSQLPSSLELGQRSNPRLDSWFACDFHRFFTVSFSLCSLLC
;
A
#
# COMPACT_ATOMS: atom_id res chain seq x y z
N MET A 1 -6.14 -10.46 20.81
CA MET A 1 -6.49 -10.68 19.39
C MET A 1 -7.52 -11.81 19.32
N SER A 2 -8.68 -11.60 18.70
CA SER A 2 -9.78 -12.58 18.67
C SER A 2 -9.53 -13.69 17.65
N LEU A 3 -9.80 -14.94 18.04
CA LEU A 3 -9.62 -16.19 17.28
C LEU A 3 -10.21 -16.13 15.86
N PHE A 4 -11.26 -15.34 15.65
CA PHE A 4 -11.90 -15.13 14.35
C PHE A 4 -10.98 -14.48 13.29
N LYS A 5 -10.08 -13.57 13.69
CA LYS A 5 -9.15 -12.93 12.75
C LYS A 5 -8.01 -13.87 12.32
N LEU A 6 -7.63 -14.80 13.18
CA LEU A 6 -6.57 -15.79 12.89
C LEU A 6 -7.05 -16.83 11.87
N VAL A 7 -8.32 -17.24 11.94
CA VAL A 7 -8.92 -18.22 11.02
C VAL A 7 -9.06 -17.66 9.60
N ALA A 8 -9.37 -16.38 9.44
CA ALA A 8 -9.45 -15.73 8.12
C ALA A 8 -8.10 -15.73 7.39
N PHE A 9 -7.00 -15.50 8.12
CA PHE A 9 -5.64 -15.48 7.57
C PHE A 9 -5.17 -16.86 7.06
N LEU A 10 -5.71 -17.95 7.62
CA LEU A 10 -5.36 -19.32 7.23
C LEU A 10 -6.20 -19.87 6.07
N LEU A 11 -7.37 -19.28 5.80
CA LEU A 11 -8.28 -19.74 4.74
C LEU A 11 -8.20 -18.89 3.46
N PHE A 12 -7.74 -17.62 3.55
CA PHE A 12 -7.59 -16.72 2.40
C PHE A 12 -6.24 -15.98 2.45
N PRO A 13 -5.15 -16.55 1.89
CA PRO A 13 -3.82 -15.93 1.93
C PRO A 13 -3.70 -14.63 1.12
N GLN A 14 -4.78 -14.20 0.46
CA GLN A 14 -4.81 -13.06 -0.46
C GLN A 14 -5.44 -11.79 0.12
N ILE A 15 -5.94 -11.83 1.37
CA ILE A 15 -6.53 -10.66 2.03
C ILE A 15 -5.77 -10.37 3.32
N ALA A 16 -5.32 -9.12 3.50
CA ALA A 16 -4.64 -8.67 4.70
C ALA A 16 -5.38 -7.46 5.33
N PHE A 17 -5.49 -7.46 6.67
CA PHE A 17 -6.04 -6.37 7.47
C PHE A 17 -4.95 -5.77 8.36
N ALA A 18 -5.03 -4.47 8.65
CA ALA A 18 -4.01 -3.77 9.44
C ALA A 18 -4.06 -4.03 10.95
N ALA A 19 -2.87 -4.13 11.54
CA ALA A 19 -2.55 -3.77 12.90
C ALA A 19 -1.27 -2.92 12.83
N SER A 20 -1.32 -1.65 13.25
CA SER A 20 -0.14 -0.81 13.37
C SER A 20 0.55 -1.09 14.70
N ASP A 21 1.87 -1.30 14.68
CA ASP A 21 2.71 -1.31 15.88
C ASP A 21 3.68 -0.14 15.77
N SER A 22 3.71 0.71 16.80
CA SER A 22 4.29 2.05 16.76
C SER A 22 5.80 2.11 17.00
N SER A 23 6.53 0.99 16.89
CA SER A 23 7.89 0.94 17.43
C SER A 23 9.02 0.39 16.55
N SER A 24 8.82 0.07 15.26
CA SER A 24 9.98 -0.17 14.36
C SER A 24 9.61 -0.38 12.88
N SER A 25 10.23 0.41 12.00
CA SER A 25 10.46 0.17 10.56
C SER A 25 9.24 0.08 9.62
N PHE A 26 9.20 1.04 8.69
CA PHE A 26 8.29 1.30 7.57
C PHE A 26 7.87 0.10 6.69
N THR A 27 7.13 -0.88 7.21
CA THR A 27 6.65 -1.98 6.38
C THR A 27 5.36 -2.57 6.94
N PHE A 28 4.24 -2.40 6.22
CA PHE A 28 3.10 -3.31 6.41
C PHE A 28 3.58 -4.74 6.12
N ASN A 29 3.16 -5.72 6.94
CA ASN A 29 3.41 -7.14 6.71
C ASN A 29 2.91 -7.54 5.31
N GLY A 30 3.79 -7.40 4.32
CA GLY A 30 3.52 -7.79 2.95
C GLY A 30 3.11 -9.25 2.89
N PHE A 31 2.42 -9.61 1.81
CA PHE A 31 2.10 -11.01 1.55
C PHE A 31 3.38 -11.87 1.54
N SER A 32 3.20 -13.18 1.76
CA SER A 32 4.25 -14.15 1.45
C SER A 32 4.76 -13.93 0.01
N PRO A 33 6.04 -14.22 -0.28
CA PRO A 33 6.56 -14.02 -1.62
C PRO A 33 5.71 -14.73 -2.67
N PHE A 34 5.47 -14.05 -3.79
CA PHE A 34 4.78 -14.61 -4.94
C PHE A 34 5.76 -14.86 -6.07
N THR A 35 5.45 -15.88 -6.87
CA THR A 35 6.12 -16.13 -8.13
C THR A 35 5.50 -15.25 -9.21
N PHE A 36 6.31 -14.36 -9.80
CA PHE A 36 5.87 -13.41 -10.84
C PHE A 36 6.21 -13.87 -12.26
N LYS A 37 6.94 -14.97 -12.39
CA LYS A 37 7.40 -15.52 -13.67
C LYS A 37 7.50 -17.04 -13.58
N THR A 38 7.53 -17.74 -14.71
CA THR A 38 7.82 -19.18 -14.71
C THR A 38 9.31 -19.46 -14.49
N TYR A 39 10.18 -18.64 -15.10
CA TYR A 39 11.63 -18.70 -14.99
C TYR A 39 12.20 -17.27 -14.98
N SER A 40 13.47 -17.07 -14.60
CA SER A 40 14.08 -15.72 -14.54
C SER A 40 13.91 -14.90 -15.84
N ASN A 41 14.01 -15.58 -16.99
CA ASN A 41 14.00 -14.97 -18.32
C ASN A 41 12.64 -15.08 -19.03
N SER A 42 11.58 -15.52 -18.34
CA SER A 42 10.23 -15.55 -18.93
C SER A 42 9.49 -14.22 -18.73
N SER A 43 8.41 -14.04 -19.47
CA SER A 43 7.51 -12.90 -19.31
C SER A 43 6.94 -12.83 -17.89
N ALA A 44 6.76 -11.61 -17.39
CA ALA A 44 6.05 -11.34 -16.16
C ALA A 44 4.58 -11.78 -16.26
N PHE A 45 4.07 -12.37 -15.19
CA PHE A 45 2.67 -12.72 -15.03
C PHE A 45 1.79 -11.48 -14.89
N SER A 46 0.51 -11.63 -15.24
CA SER A 46 -0.48 -10.63 -14.90
C SER A 46 -0.66 -10.61 -13.38
N PHE A 47 -0.96 -9.44 -12.83
CA PHE A 47 -1.32 -9.31 -11.42
C PHE A 47 -2.37 -8.22 -11.25
N SER A 48 -3.10 -8.30 -10.15
CA SER A 48 -3.98 -7.22 -9.73
C SER A 48 -3.92 -7.07 -8.22
N THR A 49 -4.07 -5.83 -7.78
CA THR A 49 -4.15 -5.47 -6.38
C THR A 49 -5.22 -4.42 -6.20
N TYR A 50 -5.85 -4.47 -5.03
CA TYR A 50 -6.85 -3.52 -4.62
C TYR A 50 -6.68 -3.25 -3.13
N PHE A 51 -6.48 -1.99 -2.77
CA PHE A 51 -6.43 -1.61 -1.36
C PHE A 51 -7.16 -0.30 -1.09
N VAL A 52 -7.65 -0.22 0.15
CA VAL A 52 -8.23 0.98 0.73
C VAL A 52 -7.20 1.61 1.64
N PHE A 53 -6.99 2.92 1.49
CA PHE A 53 -6.05 3.66 2.31
C PHE A 53 -6.63 5.00 2.76
N ALA A 54 -5.98 5.63 3.72
CA ALA A 54 -6.21 7.02 4.09
C ALA A 54 -4.86 7.66 4.44
N ILE A 55 -4.67 8.92 4.06
CA ILE A 55 -3.54 9.74 4.48
C ILE A 55 -4.12 10.88 5.32
N VAL A 56 -3.94 10.79 6.64
CA VAL A 56 -4.55 11.67 7.64
C VAL A 56 -3.49 12.67 8.12
N PRO A 57 -3.47 13.90 7.60
CA PRO A 57 -2.38 14.83 7.85
C PRO A 57 -2.19 15.08 9.35
N ASP A 58 -1.05 14.66 9.90
CA ASP A 58 -0.63 15.09 11.23
C ASP A 58 -0.27 16.58 11.18
N PHE A 59 -0.66 17.32 12.22
CA PHE A 59 -0.52 18.77 12.40
C PHE A 59 0.30 19.50 11.31
N GLN A 60 -0.38 20.32 10.51
CA GLN A 60 0.26 21.25 9.56
C GLN A 60 1.35 22.06 10.30
N PRO A 61 2.60 22.09 9.79
CA PRO A 61 2.96 22.11 8.37
C PRO A 61 3.65 20.84 7.84
N LEU A 62 3.82 19.79 8.64
CA LEU A 62 4.65 18.63 8.30
C LEU A 62 3.82 17.49 7.69
N GLY A 63 3.01 17.80 6.67
CA GLY A 63 2.17 16.81 5.99
C GLY A 63 2.94 15.54 5.63
N GLY A 64 2.24 14.39 5.60
CA GLY A 64 2.84 13.10 5.30
C GLY A 64 3.63 13.10 3.98
N HIS A 65 4.55 12.16 3.85
CA HIS A 65 5.40 12.01 2.66
C HIS A 65 4.79 11.06 1.61
N GLY A 66 3.49 10.81 1.69
CA GLY A 66 2.80 9.87 0.82
C GLY A 66 2.85 8.42 1.29
N MET A 67 2.71 7.51 0.33
CA MET A 67 2.89 6.07 0.49
C MET A 67 3.13 5.42 -0.88
N ALA A 68 3.66 4.20 -0.90
CA ALA A 68 3.82 3.45 -2.15
C ALA A 68 3.33 2.00 -2.03
N PHE A 69 2.75 1.48 -3.09
CA PHE A 69 2.68 0.04 -3.37
C PHE A 69 3.98 -0.38 -4.02
N VAL A 70 4.59 -1.49 -3.57
CA VAL A 70 5.93 -1.89 -3.98
C VAL A 70 5.98 -3.37 -4.31
N ILE A 71 6.60 -3.71 -5.43
CA ILE A 71 7.07 -5.05 -5.78
C ILE A 71 8.60 -5.04 -5.70
N ALA A 72 9.17 -5.91 -4.86
CA ALA A 72 10.62 -6.01 -4.68
C ALA A 72 11.07 -7.43 -4.29
N PRO A 73 12.33 -7.84 -4.52
CA PRO A 73 12.79 -9.21 -4.24
C PRO A 73 12.83 -9.57 -2.74
N THR A 74 13.08 -8.59 -1.86
CA THR A 74 13.28 -8.82 -0.43
C THR A 74 12.30 -8.03 0.44
N ARG A 75 12.15 -8.45 1.71
CA ARG A 75 11.30 -7.75 2.69
C ARG A 75 12.09 -6.60 3.29
N GLY A 76 11.51 -5.41 3.24
CA GLY A 76 12.22 -4.19 3.62
C GLY A 76 13.28 -3.86 2.57
N LEU A 77 13.60 -2.58 2.43
CA LEU A 77 14.59 -2.09 1.49
C LEU A 77 15.77 -1.56 2.32
N PRO A 78 16.79 -2.39 2.62
CA PRO A 78 17.83 -2.01 3.57
C PRO A 78 18.54 -0.74 3.14
N GLY A 79 18.65 0.21 4.05
CA GLY A 79 19.28 1.51 3.78
C GLY A 79 18.41 2.46 2.95
N SER A 80 17.12 2.15 2.72
CA SER A 80 16.20 3.14 2.17
C SER A 80 15.98 4.29 3.15
N LEU A 81 15.78 5.48 2.61
CA LEU A 81 15.55 6.70 3.37
C LEU A 81 14.06 7.05 3.38
N PRO A 82 13.55 7.65 4.47
CA PRO A 82 12.18 8.15 4.52
C PRO A 82 12.05 9.45 3.71
N SER A 83 10.89 10.11 3.83
CA SER A 83 10.62 11.40 3.20
C SER A 83 10.55 11.29 1.67
N THR A 84 11.24 12.18 0.96
CA THR A 84 11.31 12.24 -0.50
C THR A 84 11.71 10.90 -1.16
N TYR A 85 12.39 10.01 -0.42
CA TYR A 85 12.77 8.68 -0.92
C TYR A 85 11.70 7.60 -0.75
N LEU A 86 10.53 7.95 -0.21
CA LEU A 86 9.37 7.10 0.04
C LEU A 86 9.63 5.81 0.86
N GLY A 87 10.79 5.71 1.52
CA GLY A 87 11.22 4.45 2.14
C GLY A 87 11.62 3.38 1.13
N LEU A 88 11.83 3.76 -0.14
CA LEU A 88 12.13 2.85 -1.25
C LEU A 88 13.61 2.87 -1.65
N PHE A 89 14.19 4.06 -1.74
CA PHE A 89 15.52 4.26 -2.29
C PHE A 89 16.41 5.07 -1.34
N ASN A 90 17.64 5.29 -1.77
CA ASN A 90 18.57 6.26 -1.22
C ASN A 90 19.40 6.86 -2.37
N GLU A 91 20.26 7.83 -2.06
CA GLU A 91 21.13 8.50 -3.04
C GLU A 91 21.93 7.52 -3.92
N SER A 92 22.36 6.39 -3.35
CA SER A 92 23.26 5.44 -4.02
C SER A 92 22.54 4.38 -4.85
N ASN A 93 21.24 4.16 -4.65
CA ASN A 93 20.50 3.09 -5.30
C ASN A 93 19.32 3.58 -6.17
N ASN A 94 18.96 4.86 -6.12
CA ASN A 94 17.93 5.44 -6.96
C ASN A 94 18.29 5.29 -8.46
N GLY A 95 17.38 4.72 -9.26
CA GLY A 95 17.58 4.51 -10.70
C GLY A 95 18.41 3.27 -11.06
N ILE A 96 18.78 2.43 -10.08
CA ILE A 96 19.55 1.20 -10.34
C ILE A 96 18.60 0.04 -10.69
N ALA A 97 18.70 -0.44 -11.93
CA ALA A 97 17.86 -1.52 -12.44
C ALA A 97 18.01 -2.85 -11.67
N SER A 98 19.19 -3.14 -11.11
CA SER A 98 19.44 -4.35 -10.31
C SER A 98 18.76 -4.35 -8.94
N ASN A 99 18.07 -3.29 -8.56
CA ASN A 99 17.25 -3.29 -7.35
C ASN A 99 15.92 -4.04 -7.55
N HIS A 100 15.49 -4.21 -8.82
CA HIS A 100 14.27 -4.92 -9.18
C HIS A 100 13.01 -4.36 -8.49
N ILE A 101 12.98 -3.04 -8.27
CA ILE A 101 11.88 -2.33 -7.62
C ILE A 101 10.95 -1.77 -8.68
N VAL A 102 9.66 -2.08 -8.55
CA VAL A 102 8.56 -1.41 -9.24
C VAL A 102 7.61 -0.90 -8.17
N ALA A 103 7.21 0.38 -8.27
CA ALA A 103 6.29 0.96 -7.32
C ALA A 103 5.19 1.78 -8.00
N VAL A 104 4.09 1.94 -7.27
CA VAL A 104 3.07 2.96 -7.54
C VAL A 104 3.04 3.86 -6.33
N GLU A 105 3.46 5.09 -6.51
CA GLU A 105 3.50 6.11 -5.47
C GLU A 105 2.18 6.89 -5.42
N LEU A 106 1.81 7.25 -4.19
CA LEU A 106 0.75 8.18 -3.84
C LEU A 106 1.43 9.31 -3.08
N ASP A 107 2.00 10.26 -3.82
CA ASP A 107 2.90 11.27 -3.26
C ASP A 107 2.14 12.57 -2.89
N THR A 108 2.44 13.05 -1.69
CA THR A 108 1.89 14.28 -1.10
C THR A 108 2.94 15.34 -0.84
N LEU A 109 4.16 15.15 -1.36
CA LEU A 109 5.28 16.09 -1.29
C LEU A 109 5.77 16.36 -2.72
N LYS A 110 6.21 17.59 -2.99
CA LYS A 110 6.87 17.91 -4.27
C LYS A 110 8.38 17.93 -4.08
N SER A 111 9.04 16.99 -4.74
CA SER A 111 10.48 16.77 -4.73
C SER A 111 11.06 17.18 -6.10
N SER A 112 11.60 18.40 -6.18
CA SER A 112 12.13 18.91 -7.47
C SER A 112 13.31 18.09 -8.00
N GLU A 113 14.03 17.38 -7.13
CA GLU A 113 15.15 16.51 -7.50
C GLU A 113 14.72 15.22 -8.22
N PHE A 114 13.44 14.83 -8.10
CA PHE A 114 12.85 13.67 -8.79
C PHE A 114 11.84 14.05 -9.88
N ASN A 115 11.81 15.33 -10.25
CA ASN A 115 10.94 15.88 -11.29
C ASN A 115 9.44 15.77 -10.99
N ASP A 116 9.05 15.79 -9.72
CA ASP A 116 7.65 15.74 -9.30
C ASP A 116 6.82 16.85 -9.95
N ILE A 117 5.69 16.46 -10.53
CA ILE A 117 4.80 17.38 -11.24
C ILE A 117 4.09 18.35 -10.29
N ASN A 118 3.73 17.89 -9.09
CA ASN A 118 3.13 18.67 -8.00
C ASN A 118 3.26 17.92 -6.66
N ASP A 119 2.68 18.45 -5.60
CA ASP A 119 2.64 17.88 -4.24
C ASP A 119 1.41 16.99 -3.97
N ASN A 120 0.76 16.48 -5.02
CA ASN A 120 -0.42 15.62 -4.94
C ASN A 120 -0.59 14.86 -6.26
N HIS A 121 0.19 13.80 -6.43
CA HIS A 121 0.20 13.00 -7.64
C HIS A 121 0.24 11.49 -7.38
N VAL A 122 -0.08 10.76 -8.43
CA VAL A 122 0.10 9.31 -8.51
C VAL A 122 1.13 9.04 -9.59
N GLY A 123 2.10 8.19 -9.29
CA GLY A 123 3.23 7.88 -10.14
C GLY A 123 3.45 6.38 -10.35
N ILE A 124 4.10 6.01 -11.45
CA ILE A 124 4.61 4.66 -11.70
C ILE A 124 6.13 4.74 -11.75
N ASP A 125 6.75 4.14 -10.73
CA ASP A 125 8.19 4.15 -10.52
C ASP A 125 8.78 2.83 -10.97
N ILE A 126 9.77 2.91 -11.86
CA ILE A 126 10.51 1.75 -12.33
C ILE A 126 11.96 1.99 -12.00
N THR A 127 12.46 1.27 -10.99
CA THR A 127 13.87 1.28 -10.52
C THR A 127 14.37 2.57 -9.87
N GLY A 128 13.58 3.64 -9.86
CA GLY A 128 13.89 4.90 -9.19
C GLY A 128 12.65 5.79 -9.01
N LEU A 129 12.84 6.92 -8.31
CA LEU A 129 11.79 7.88 -7.91
C LEU A 129 11.39 8.88 -9.00
N GLU A 130 12.16 8.97 -10.09
CA GLU A 130 11.66 9.70 -11.26
C GLU A 130 10.62 8.83 -11.95
N SER A 131 9.36 9.13 -11.69
CA SER A 131 8.21 8.43 -12.22
C SER A 131 8.25 8.33 -13.76
N VAL A 132 8.12 7.12 -14.30
CA VAL A 132 8.02 6.88 -15.75
C VAL A 132 6.73 7.49 -16.31
N LEU A 133 5.67 7.51 -15.49
CA LEU A 133 4.41 8.14 -15.81
C LEU A 133 3.74 8.63 -14.52
N ALA A 134 3.46 9.92 -14.44
CA ALA A 134 2.73 10.52 -13.32
C ALA A 134 1.57 11.41 -13.79
N LYS A 135 0.55 11.55 -12.94
CA LYS A 135 -0.55 12.53 -13.12
C LYS A 135 -0.99 13.11 -11.78
N PRO A 136 -1.50 14.35 -11.76
CA PRO A 136 -2.18 14.88 -10.58
C PRO A 136 -3.29 13.92 -10.12
N THR A 137 -3.45 13.79 -8.81
CA THR A 137 -4.40 12.84 -8.23
C THR A 137 -5.83 13.23 -8.60
N ALA A 138 -6.51 12.30 -9.28
CA ALA A 138 -7.87 12.49 -9.78
C ALA A 138 -8.51 11.15 -10.15
N TYR A 139 -9.79 11.17 -10.47
CA TYR A 139 -10.53 10.02 -10.99
C TYR A 139 -11.56 10.45 -12.03
N TYR A 140 -12.00 9.48 -12.85
CA TYR A 140 -13.15 9.64 -13.73
C TYR A 140 -14.40 9.19 -12.98
N ASP A 141 -15.33 10.10 -12.73
CA ASP A 141 -16.60 9.75 -12.11
C ASP A 141 -17.51 9.09 -13.15
N GLU A 142 -17.81 7.80 -12.96
CA GLU A 142 -18.68 7.02 -13.85
C GLU A 142 -20.10 7.61 -13.98
N LYS A 143 -20.62 8.26 -12.94
CA LYS A 143 -21.99 8.80 -12.95
C LYS A 143 -22.10 10.03 -13.85
N THR A 144 -21.04 10.83 -13.89
CA THR A 144 -21.02 12.13 -14.58
C THR A 144 -20.14 12.15 -15.83
N GLY A 145 -19.28 11.14 -16.01
CA GLY A 145 -18.23 11.09 -17.02
C GLY A 145 -17.13 12.13 -16.84
N SER A 146 -17.16 12.87 -15.73
CA SER A 146 -16.27 14.02 -15.49
C SER A 146 -14.97 13.60 -14.81
N PHE A 147 -13.90 14.32 -15.12
CA PHE A 147 -12.64 14.20 -14.41
C PHE A 147 -12.70 15.02 -13.12
N GLN A 148 -12.54 14.35 -11.98
CA GLN A 148 -12.68 14.93 -10.64
C GLN A 148 -11.35 14.86 -9.90
N ASN A 149 -10.91 15.99 -9.37
CA ASN A 149 -9.67 16.06 -8.60
C ASN A 149 -9.84 15.39 -7.24
N LEU A 150 -8.76 14.77 -6.75
CA LEU A 150 -8.68 14.19 -5.42
C LEU A 150 -7.48 14.77 -4.68
N THR A 151 -7.60 14.86 -3.36
CA THR A 151 -6.52 15.30 -2.48
C THR A 151 -6.14 14.13 -1.58
N LEU A 152 -4.97 13.53 -1.83
CA LEU A 152 -4.52 12.30 -1.17
C LEU A 152 -4.49 12.44 0.36
N ASN A 153 -3.94 13.55 0.87
CA ASN A 153 -3.88 13.88 2.30
C ASN A 153 -5.14 14.58 2.83
N SER A 154 -6.31 14.30 2.27
CA SER A 154 -7.58 14.88 2.76
C SER A 154 -8.08 14.24 4.06
N GLY A 155 -7.45 13.16 4.54
CA GLY A 155 -7.93 12.35 5.66
C GLY A 155 -9.09 11.41 5.32
N HIS A 156 -9.71 11.57 4.16
CA HIS A 156 -10.76 10.66 3.68
C HIS A 156 -10.16 9.37 3.14
N SER A 157 -10.89 8.27 3.34
CA SER A 157 -10.51 6.99 2.77
C SER A 157 -10.70 6.98 1.26
N MET A 158 -9.73 6.40 0.57
CA MET A 158 -9.72 6.24 -0.88
C MET A 158 -9.41 4.79 -1.24
N GLN A 159 -9.74 4.44 -2.48
CA GLN A 159 -9.54 3.14 -3.08
C GLN A 159 -8.57 3.26 -4.24
N VAL A 160 -7.63 2.31 -4.33
CA VAL A 160 -6.74 2.21 -5.48
C VAL A 160 -6.71 0.78 -6.02
N TRP A 161 -6.80 0.68 -7.34
CA TRP A 161 -6.63 -0.56 -8.10
C TRP A 161 -5.37 -0.42 -8.94
N ILE A 162 -4.51 -1.41 -8.87
CA ILE A 162 -3.27 -1.47 -9.67
C ILE A 162 -3.27 -2.82 -10.36
N GLU A 163 -3.22 -2.80 -11.69
CA GLU A 163 -3.40 -3.98 -12.52
C GLU A 163 -2.36 -4.01 -13.62
N TYR A 164 -1.67 -5.14 -13.74
CA TYR A 164 -0.76 -5.40 -14.84
C TYR A 164 -1.26 -6.59 -15.64
N ASP A 165 -1.45 -6.38 -16.94
CA ASP A 165 -1.70 -7.46 -17.89
C ASP A 165 -0.39 -7.83 -18.60
N GLY A 166 0.20 -8.98 -18.22
CA GLY A 166 1.47 -9.46 -18.75
C GLY A 166 1.48 -9.64 -20.28
N PRO A 167 0.48 -10.33 -20.89
CA PRO A 167 0.40 -10.52 -22.33
C PRO A 167 0.38 -9.21 -23.15
N SER A 168 -0.38 -8.21 -22.72
CA SER A 168 -0.43 -6.91 -23.41
C SER A 168 0.56 -5.88 -22.86
N GLN A 169 1.30 -6.22 -21.79
CA GLN A 169 2.25 -5.34 -21.08
C GLN A 169 1.59 -4.03 -20.62
N LEU A 170 0.32 -4.09 -20.22
CA LEU A 170 -0.45 -2.91 -19.86
C LEU A 170 -0.51 -2.77 -18.34
N PHE A 171 0.03 -1.67 -17.83
CA PHE A 171 0.05 -1.33 -16.41
C PHE A 171 -0.90 -0.18 -16.11
N ASN A 172 -1.99 -0.46 -15.41
CA ASN A 172 -3.04 0.50 -15.11
C ASN A 172 -3.10 0.81 -13.62
N VAL A 173 -3.33 2.08 -13.30
CA VAL A 173 -3.61 2.56 -11.94
C VAL A 173 -4.91 3.34 -11.97
N THR A 174 -5.86 2.93 -11.14
CA THR A 174 -7.17 3.59 -10.99
C THR A 174 -7.36 3.98 -9.54
N LEU A 175 -7.90 5.19 -9.30
CA LEU A 175 -8.16 5.73 -7.97
C LEU A 175 -9.64 6.15 -7.88
N ALA A 176 -10.24 6.10 -6.70
CA ALA A 176 -11.56 6.68 -6.41
C ALA A 176 -11.77 6.94 -4.91
N PRO A 177 -12.72 7.80 -4.51
CA PRO A 177 -13.20 7.86 -3.12
C PRO A 177 -13.74 6.50 -2.62
N LEU A 178 -13.78 6.28 -1.30
CA LEU A 178 -14.25 5.03 -0.70
C LEU A 178 -15.66 4.57 -1.15
N ASN A 179 -16.58 5.51 -1.35
CA ASN A 179 -17.98 5.20 -1.64
C ASN A 179 -18.31 5.15 -3.13
N ASP A 180 -17.32 5.37 -4.00
CA ASP A 180 -17.49 5.26 -5.45
C ASP A 180 -16.95 3.91 -5.95
N GLY A 181 -17.59 3.36 -6.99
CA GLY A 181 -17.09 2.15 -7.65
C GLY A 181 -15.81 2.44 -8.45
N LYS A 182 -15.09 1.38 -8.83
CA LYS A 182 -13.90 1.49 -9.69
C LYS A 182 -14.25 2.17 -11.03
N PRO A 183 -13.63 3.30 -11.37
CA PRO A 183 -13.73 3.90 -12.69
C PRO A 183 -13.28 2.95 -13.82
N SER A 184 -14.00 3.00 -14.94
CA SER A 184 -13.69 2.28 -16.18
C SER A 184 -12.46 2.84 -16.90
N ILE A 185 -12.21 4.14 -16.74
CA ILE A 185 -11.02 4.81 -17.27
C ILE A 185 -9.98 4.91 -16.14
N PRO A 186 -8.79 4.29 -16.30
CA PRO A 186 -7.74 4.40 -15.30
C PRO A 186 -7.13 5.80 -15.29
N LEU A 187 -6.60 6.22 -14.14
CA LEU A 187 -5.85 7.47 -14.02
C LEU A 187 -4.56 7.38 -14.84
N LEU A 188 -3.78 6.31 -14.63
CA LEU A 188 -2.55 6.00 -15.35
C LEU A 188 -2.74 4.74 -16.18
N SER A 189 -2.22 4.75 -17.40
CA SER A 189 -2.16 3.58 -18.28
C SER A 189 -0.84 3.60 -19.03
N LEU A 190 0.06 2.70 -18.66
CA LEU A 190 1.42 2.61 -19.17
C LEU A 190 1.59 1.28 -19.89
N ARG A 191 2.02 1.31 -21.16
CA ARG A 191 2.46 0.11 -21.87
C ARG A 191 3.95 -0.09 -21.64
N TYR A 192 4.32 -1.05 -20.79
CA TYR A 192 5.70 -1.30 -20.40
C TYR A 192 5.93 -2.77 -20.06
N ASP A 193 7.00 -3.35 -20.57
CA ASP A 193 7.40 -4.71 -20.23
C ASP A 193 8.09 -4.72 -18.86
N LEU A 194 7.44 -5.28 -17.84
CA LEU A 194 8.00 -5.42 -16.49
C LEU A 194 8.92 -6.65 -16.37
N SER A 195 8.95 -7.52 -17.38
CA SER A 195 9.76 -8.74 -17.40
C SER A 195 11.26 -8.48 -17.18
N PRO A 196 11.93 -7.47 -17.74
CA PRO A 196 13.34 -7.22 -17.44
C PRO A 196 13.60 -6.70 -16.02
N ILE A 197 12.57 -6.18 -15.33
CA ILE A 197 12.73 -5.51 -14.03
C ILE A 197 12.36 -6.43 -12.87
N ILE A 198 11.18 -7.06 -12.91
CA ILE A 198 10.67 -7.88 -11.79
C ILE A 198 11.44 -9.19 -11.69
N ASP A 199 11.85 -9.59 -10.49
CA ASP A 199 12.52 -10.88 -10.27
C ASP A 199 11.52 -12.05 -10.25
N TYR A 200 12.00 -13.29 -10.38
CA TYR A 200 11.19 -14.50 -10.40
C TYR A 200 10.26 -14.62 -9.18
N VAL A 201 10.78 -14.31 -7.99
CA VAL A 201 10.02 -14.23 -6.75
C VAL A 201 10.16 -12.84 -6.17
N CYS A 202 9.03 -12.19 -5.91
CA CYS A 202 8.99 -10.88 -5.29
C CYS A 202 7.98 -10.87 -4.14
N ARG A 203 8.21 -9.95 -3.22
CA ARG A 203 7.28 -9.57 -2.16
C ARG A 203 6.55 -8.31 -2.56
N ILE A 204 5.40 -8.14 -1.93
CA ILE A 204 4.54 -7.00 -2.16
C ILE A 204 4.29 -6.33 -0.84
N SER A 205 4.58 -5.04 -0.76
CA SER A 205 4.41 -4.24 0.46
C SER A 205 3.75 -2.90 0.14
N ALA A 206 3.02 -2.38 1.12
CA ALA A 206 2.73 -0.97 1.19
C ALA A 206 3.80 -0.35 2.10
N ALA A 207 4.39 0.76 1.64
CA ALA A 207 5.31 1.59 2.42
C ALA A 207 4.56 2.84 2.89
N PRO A 208 3.68 2.74 3.92
CA PRO A 208 3.06 3.93 4.49
C PRO A 208 4.14 4.74 5.21
N LEU A 209 4.17 6.03 4.93
CA LEU A 209 4.97 6.99 5.67
C LEU A 209 4.11 7.63 6.75
N LEU A 210 4.66 8.60 7.47
CA LEU A 210 3.95 9.37 8.50
C LEU A 210 2.55 9.72 8.01
N SER A 211 1.54 9.51 8.85
CA SER A 211 0.13 9.82 8.57
C SER A 211 -0.61 8.91 7.56
N SER A 212 0.02 7.89 6.97
CA SER A 212 -0.60 7.01 5.98
C SER A 212 -1.01 5.64 6.57
N ILE A 213 -2.19 5.14 6.21
CA ILE A 213 -2.72 3.86 6.72
C ILE A 213 -3.39 3.08 5.58
N VAL A 214 -3.10 1.79 5.47
CA VAL A 214 -3.86 0.82 4.65
C VAL A 214 -4.95 0.21 5.53
N LEU A 215 -6.22 0.36 5.14
CA LEU A 215 -7.38 -0.12 5.89
C LEU A 215 -7.76 -1.57 5.54
N GLY A 216 -7.54 -1.96 4.29
CA GLY A 216 -7.75 -3.32 3.81
C GLY A 216 -7.06 -3.52 2.47
N TRP A 217 -6.60 -4.74 2.20
CA TRP A 217 -5.79 -5.03 1.03
C TRP A 217 -6.04 -6.44 0.50
N SER A 218 -6.23 -6.54 -0.82
CA SER A 218 -6.37 -7.74 -1.61
C SER A 218 -5.36 -7.79 -2.75
N PHE A 219 -4.78 -8.96 -3.03
CA PHE A 219 -3.81 -9.17 -4.10
C PHE A 219 -3.99 -10.52 -4.80
N ASN A 220 -3.79 -10.57 -6.13
CA ASN A 220 -3.86 -11.81 -6.89
C ASN A 220 -2.87 -11.84 -8.09
N ILE A 221 -2.24 -13.01 -8.31
CA ILE A 221 -1.44 -13.31 -9.50
C ILE A 221 -2.34 -14.03 -10.51
N ASN A 222 -2.25 -13.66 -11.79
CA ASN A 222 -3.01 -14.26 -12.90
C ASN A 222 -4.52 -14.31 -12.67
N GLY A 223 -5.04 -13.30 -11.99
CA GLY A 223 -6.46 -13.19 -11.66
C GLY A 223 -6.80 -11.81 -11.16
N VAL A 224 -8.07 -11.64 -10.80
CA VAL A 224 -8.61 -10.39 -10.25
C VAL A 224 -8.52 -10.43 -8.72
N ALA A 225 -8.02 -9.35 -8.12
CA ALA A 225 -7.99 -9.16 -6.67
C ALA A 225 -9.43 -9.14 -6.15
N GLN A 226 -9.67 -9.89 -5.08
CA GLN A 226 -11.01 -9.99 -4.50
C GLN A 226 -11.45 -8.62 -3.98
N PRO A 227 -12.73 -8.22 -4.20
CA PRO A 227 -13.27 -7.01 -3.62
C PRO A 227 -13.27 -7.12 -2.08
N LEU A 228 -13.09 -5.98 -1.42
CA LEU A 228 -13.09 -5.88 0.03
C LEU A 228 -14.51 -5.55 0.50
N ASP A 229 -14.93 -6.16 1.61
CA ASP A 229 -16.16 -5.74 2.29
C ASP A 229 -15.91 -4.43 3.04
N LEU A 230 -16.30 -3.32 2.41
CA LEU A 230 -16.09 -1.97 2.93
C LEU A 230 -16.78 -1.74 4.28
N SER A 231 -17.84 -2.50 4.59
CA SER A 231 -18.54 -2.39 5.88
C SER A 231 -17.73 -2.90 7.07
N GLN A 232 -16.71 -3.73 6.81
CA GLN A 232 -15.83 -4.32 7.83
C GLN A 232 -14.54 -3.53 8.03
N LEU A 233 -14.31 -2.48 7.24
CA LEU A 233 -13.11 -1.66 7.33
C LEU A 233 -13.18 -0.70 8.54
N PRO A 234 -12.06 -0.44 9.23
CA PRO A 234 -12.02 0.57 10.28
C PRO A 234 -12.34 1.96 9.69
N SER A 235 -13.04 2.80 10.44
CA SER A 235 -13.29 4.17 10.01
C SER A 235 -12.01 5.02 10.14
N SER A 236 -11.74 5.88 9.14
CA SER A 236 -10.57 6.78 9.16
C SER A 236 -10.66 7.84 10.27
N LEU A 237 -11.87 8.26 10.64
CA LEU A 237 -12.14 9.26 11.68
C LEU A 237 -11.78 8.77 13.10
N GLU A 238 -11.97 7.48 13.41
CA GLU A 238 -11.60 6.91 14.71
C GLU A 238 -10.08 6.84 14.92
N LEU A 239 -9.30 6.82 13.83
CA LEU A 239 -7.84 6.78 13.88
C LEU A 239 -7.25 8.19 14.11
N GLY A 240 -7.82 9.22 13.48
CA GLY A 240 -7.38 10.62 13.65
C GLY A 240 -7.70 11.25 15.01
N GLN A 241 -8.70 10.73 15.75
CA GLN A 241 -9.03 11.24 17.10
C GLN A 241 -8.14 10.69 18.22
N ARG A 242 -7.28 9.70 17.95
CA ARG A 242 -6.40 9.09 18.96
C ARG A 242 -5.08 9.83 19.18
N SER A 243 -4.80 10.90 18.45
CA SER A 243 -3.58 11.72 18.57
C SER A 243 -3.73 12.92 19.52
N ASN A 244 -4.45 12.78 20.64
CA ASN A 244 -4.47 13.81 21.69
C ASN A 244 -3.28 13.61 22.65
N PRO A 245 -2.29 14.54 22.73
CA PRO A 245 -1.03 14.33 23.45
C PRO A 245 -1.14 14.46 24.99
N ARG A 246 -2.33 14.25 25.57
CA ARG A 246 -2.56 14.34 27.03
C ARG A 246 -3.36 13.16 27.57
N LEU A 247 -2.99 11.92 27.24
CA LEU A 247 -3.49 10.74 27.96
C LEU A 247 -2.43 9.63 28.06
N ASP A 248 -1.24 9.96 28.55
CA ASP A 248 -0.15 9.00 28.88
C ASP A 248 -0.40 8.18 30.16
N SER A 249 -1.64 7.88 30.54
CA SER A 249 -1.89 7.13 31.79
C SER A 249 -2.91 6.00 31.73
N TRP A 250 -3.53 5.73 30.58
CA TRP A 250 -4.54 4.66 30.50
C TRP A 250 -4.06 3.38 29.80
N PHE A 251 -2.90 3.41 29.13
CA PHE A 251 -2.36 2.23 28.45
C PHE A 251 -1.65 1.22 29.39
N ALA A 252 -1.39 1.59 30.65
CA ALA A 252 -0.69 0.71 31.59
C ALA A 252 -1.61 -0.26 32.36
N CYS A 253 -2.91 0.00 32.48
CA CYS A 253 -3.77 -0.75 33.42
C CYS A 253 -4.64 -1.85 32.79
N ASP A 254 -4.92 -1.85 31.49
CA ASP A 254 -5.73 -2.91 30.86
C ASP A 254 -4.92 -4.05 30.21
N PHE A 255 -3.59 -3.92 30.19
CA PHE A 255 -2.73 -4.99 29.66
C PHE A 255 -2.58 -6.17 30.63
N HIS A 256 -2.83 -5.97 31.93
CA HIS A 256 -2.62 -6.99 32.96
C HIS A 256 -3.84 -7.88 33.25
N ARG A 257 -5.03 -7.55 32.73
CA ARG A 257 -6.27 -8.32 32.99
C ARG A 257 -6.57 -9.41 31.96
N PHE A 258 -5.87 -9.44 30.82
CA PHE A 258 -6.08 -10.44 29.77
C PHE A 258 -5.07 -11.60 29.79
N PHE A 259 -4.03 -11.55 30.62
CA PHE A 259 -2.97 -12.57 30.64
C PHE A 259 -3.07 -13.63 31.75
N THR A 260 -4.09 -13.61 32.62
CA THR A 260 -4.18 -14.56 33.76
C THR A 260 -5.29 -15.62 33.64
N VAL A 261 -5.89 -15.84 32.46
CA VAL A 261 -6.94 -16.89 32.31
C VAL A 261 -6.63 -17.95 31.23
N SER A 262 -5.51 -17.86 30.51
CA SER A 262 -5.18 -18.86 29.45
C SER A 262 -3.97 -19.76 29.71
N PHE A 263 -3.47 -19.83 30.95
CA PHE A 263 -2.54 -20.88 31.37
C PHE A 263 -3.14 -21.71 32.52
N SER A 264 -4.26 -22.40 32.28
CA SER A 264 -4.72 -23.48 33.18
C SER A 264 -5.61 -24.54 32.51
N LEU A 265 -5.58 -24.70 31.18
CA LEU A 265 -6.38 -25.75 30.51
C LEU A 265 -5.68 -26.48 29.36
N CYS A 266 -4.35 -26.38 29.25
CA CYS A 266 -3.57 -27.26 28.38
C CYS A 266 -2.81 -28.29 29.24
N SER A 267 -3.56 -29.12 29.95
CA SER A 267 -3.12 -30.38 30.57
C SER A 267 -4.34 -31.16 31.02
N LEU A 268 -5.20 -31.53 30.06
CA LEU A 268 -6.20 -32.60 30.12
C LEU A 268 -6.99 -32.59 28.81
N LEU A 269 -6.51 -33.36 27.82
CA LEU A 269 -7.26 -34.19 26.86
C LEU A 269 -6.39 -34.47 25.62
N CYS A 270 -5.94 -35.73 25.56
CA CYS A 270 -5.09 -36.43 24.58
C CYS A 270 -3.62 -36.02 24.50
#